data_AF-A0A2E3WZR2-F1
#
_entry.id   AF-A0A2E3WZR2-F1
#
_cell.length_a   1.000
_cell.length_b   1.000
_cell.length_c   1.000
_cell.angle_alpha   90.00
_cell.angle_beta   90.00
_cell.angle_gamma   90.00
#
_symmetry.space_group_name_H-M   'P 1'
#
loop_
_entity.id
_entity.type
_entity.pdbx_description
1 polymer ?
#
loop_
_entity_poly.entity_id
_entity_poly.type
_entity_poly.pdbx_seq_one_letter_code
_entity_poly.pdbx_strand_id
1 'polypeptide(L)'
;MVSPAVFHVISTELLIGSFAVSTLGTLICSAFSILPGLSLRLKSRFGSTLDSAAYFAAIFGMFTIPAAIITGYTTSESMNSLGAMSVNKMLLSGLCIGFWSSLISGRRMCGSRLWEHRGLAALQGGIAIAGFGTVVLLGSLGGQLGRGESALDLLPFKFVMDVAPAIGLEQAIGLLLLSMVIFVVSLKLIHRPVISSLPKQ
;
A
#
# COMPACT_ATOMS: atom_id res chain seq x y z
N MET A 1 -15.55 -2.42 -26.77
CA MET A 1 -14.63 -3.14 -25.84
C MET A 1 -13.52 -2.18 -25.48
N VAL A 2 -13.23 -1.99 -24.19
CA VAL A 2 -12.10 -1.13 -23.75
C VAL A 2 -10.79 -1.89 -24.00
N SER A 3 -9.77 -1.22 -24.55
CA SER A 3 -8.47 -1.85 -24.80
C SER A 3 -7.80 -2.27 -23.48
N PRO A 4 -7.10 -3.42 -23.42
CA PRO A 4 -6.37 -3.87 -22.22
C PRO A 4 -5.42 -2.81 -21.64
N ALA A 5 -4.81 -1.99 -22.49
CA ALA A 5 -3.94 -0.90 -22.07
C ALA A 5 -4.71 0.20 -21.32
N VAL A 6 -5.91 0.57 -21.79
CA VAL A 6 -6.76 1.57 -21.13
C VAL A 6 -7.27 1.03 -19.81
N PHE A 7 -7.64 -0.26 -19.76
CA PHE A 7 -8.08 -0.91 -18.52
C PHE A 7 -6.95 -1.05 -17.50
N HIS A 8 -5.71 -1.29 -17.94
CA HIS A 8 -4.52 -1.26 -17.09
C HIS A 8 -4.32 0.11 -16.45
N VAL A 9 -4.32 1.18 -17.25
CA VAL A 9 -4.15 2.56 -16.76
C VAL A 9 -5.23 2.93 -15.75
N ILE A 10 -6.50 2.65 -16.05
CA ILE A 10 -7.61 2.91 -15.12
C ILE A 10 -7.39 2.15 -13.79
N SER A 11 -6.96 0.89 -13.86
CA SER A 11 -6.70 0.07 -12.68
C SER A 11 -5.55 0.62 -11.83
N THR A 12 -4.46 1.08 -12.46
CA THR A 12 -3.30 1.64 -11.75
C THR A 12 -3.61 3.01 -11.14
N GLU A 13 -4.37 3.86 -11.83
CA GLU A 13 -4.78 5.17 -11.30
C GLU A 13 -5.75 5.02 -10.12
N LEU A 14 -6.72 4.10 -10.21
CA LEU A 14 -7.60 3.78 -9.09
C LEU A 14 -6.82 3.22 -7.89
N LEU A 15 -5.81 2.39 -8.14
CA LEU A 15 -4.93 1.85 -7.11
C LEU A 15 -4.14 2.97 -6.40
N ILE A 16 -3.47 3.84 -7.16
CA ILE A 16 -2.65 4.92 -6.61
C ILE A 16 -3.53 5.92 -5.85
N GLY A 17 -4.67 6.33 -6.42
CA GLY A 17 -5.60 7.26 -5.79
C GLY A 17 -6.17 6.73 -4.47
N SER A 18 -6.53 5.44 -4.42
CA SER A 18 -7.06 4.81 -3.20
C SER A 18 -6.02 4.77 -2.07
N PHE A 19 -4.79 4.40 -2.41
CA PHE A 19 -3.70 4.35 -1.44
C PHE A 19 -3.23 5.74 -1.02
N ALA A 20 -3.26 6.74 -1.91
CA ALA A 20 -2.99 8.13 -1.56
C ALA A 20 -3.99 8.67 -0.53
N VAL A 21 -5.30 8.46 -0.74
CA VAL A 21 -6.35 8.88 0.19
C VAL A 21 -6.19 8.17 1.54
N SER A 22 -5.93 6.85 1.52
CA SER A 22 -5.71 6.09 2.75
C SER A 22 -4.48 6.57 3.53
N THR A 23 -3.38 6.88 2.85
CA THR A 23 -2.14 7.34 3.50
C THR A 23 -2.31 8.73 4.08
N LEU A 24 -2.90 9.67 3.33
CA LEU A 24 -3.19 11.01 3.83
C LEU A 24 -4.12 10.96 5.04
N GLY A 25 -5.21 10.20 4.96
CA GLY A 25 -6.15 10.05 6.09
C GLY A 25 -5.48 9.43 7.32
N THR A 26 -4.67 8.37 7.13
CA THR A 26 -3.93 7.73 8.23
C THR A 26 -2.88 8.66 8.84
N LEU A 27 -2.19 9.46 8.03
CA LEU A 27 -1.21 10.42 8.51
C LEU A 27 -1.83 11.55 9.30
N ILE A 28 -2.95 12.10 8.82
CA ILE A 28 -3.67 13.16 9.52
C ILE A 28 -4.16 12.64 10.88
N CYS A 29 -4.75 11.45 10.93
CA CYS A 29 -5.19 10.85 12.19
C CYS A 29 -4.02 10.49 13.12
N SER A 30 -2.87 10.05 12.58
CA SER A 30 -1.65 9.81 13.35
C SER A 30 -1.09 11.12 13.93
N ALA A 31 -1.06 12.18 13.13
CA ALA A 31 -0.63 13.51 13.56
C ALA A 31 -1.52 14.05 14.69
N PHE A 32 -2.83 13.82 14.64
CA PHE A 32 -3.75 14.20 15.72
C PHE A 32 -3.51 13.42 17.02
N SER A 33 -3.05 12.16 16.95
CA SER A 33 -2.71 11.37 18.13
C SER A 33 -1.39 11.83 18.78
N ILE A 34 -0.43 12.27 17.97
CA ILE A 34 0.91 12.67 18.42
C ILE A 34 0.94 14.14 18.90
N LEU A 35 0.17 15.03 18.25
CA LEU A 35 0.13 16.48 18.52
C LEU A 35 -1.16 16.87 19.26
N PRO A 36 -1.16 16.92 20.60
CA PRO A 36 -2.37 17.19 21.39
C PRO A 36 -2.99 18.56 21.11
N GLY A 37 -2.20 19.57 20.73
CA GLY A 37 -2.66 20.94 20.45
C GLY A 37 -3.54 21.10 19.20
N LEU A 38 -3.42 20.20 18.21
CA LEU A 38 -4.25 20.18 17.01
C LEU A 38 -5.51 19.30 17.18
N SER A 39 -5.47 18.39 18.17
CA SER A 39 -6.44 17.31 18.34
C SER A 39 -7.81 17.78 18.82
N LEU A 40 -7.90 18.77 19.72
CA LEU A 40 -9.14 19.12 20.41
C LEU A 40 -10.24 19.72 19.51
N ARG A 41 -9.88 20.42 18.43
CA ARG A 41 -10.84 21.15 17.58
C ARG A 41 -11.32 20.34 16.37
N LEU A 42 -10.50 19.45 15.82
CA LEU A 42 -10.83 18.67 14.61
C LEU A 42 -11.17 17.19 14.89
N LYS A 43 -10.65 16.59 15.98
CA LYS A 43 -10.93 15.19 16.33
C LYS A 43 -12.42 14.93 16.58
N SER A 44 -13.15 15.90 17.15
CA SER A 44 -14.58 15.78 17.42
C SER A 44 -15.47 15.89 16.17
N ARG A 45 -14.97 16.49 15.08
CA ARG A 45 -15.78 16.81 13.90
C ARG A 45 -15.49 15.90 12.70
N PHE A 46 -14.25 15.43 12.54
CA PHE A 46 -13.83 14.65 11.36
C PHE A 46 -13.07 13.36 11.68
N GLY A 47 -12.71 13.12 12.95
CA GLY A 47 -11.83 12.01 13.31
C GLY A 47 -12.35 10.63 12.91
N SER A 48 -13.64 10.35 13.15
CA SER A 48 -14.25 9.04 12.83
C SER A 48 -14.53 8.85 11.35
N THR A 49 -15.01 9.91 10.67
CA THR A 49 -15.33 9.86 9.23
C THR A 49 -14.06 9.75 8.39
N LEU A 50 -13.01 10.51 8.73
CA LEU A 50 -11.72 10.46 8.02
C LEU A 50 -11.03 9.11 8.20
N ASP A 51 -11.05 8.56 9.42
CA ASP A 51 -10.48 7.25 9.72
C ASP A 51 -11.21 6.13 8.97
N SER A 52 -12.55 6.20 8.94
CA SER A 52 -13.37 5.25 8.17
C SER A 52 -13.09 5.38 6.67
N ALA A 53 -13.02 6.59 6.14
CA ALA A 53 -12.72 6.83 4.72
C ALA A 53 -11.32 6.30 4.34
N ALA A 54 -10.32 6.55 5.17
CA ALA A 54 -8.97 6.03 4.97
C ALA A 54 -8.95 4.50 4.98
N TYR A 55 -9.64 3.89 5.93
CA TYR A 55 -9.73 2.43 6.03
C TYR A 55 -10.48 1.80 4.85
N PHE A 56 -11.60 2.39 4.42
CA PHE A 56 -12.32 1.95 3.22
C PHE A 56 -11.47 2.11 1.96
N ALA A 57 -10.72 3.22 1.83
CA ALA A 57 -9.81 3.44 0.71
C ALA A 57 -8.69 2.39 0.68
N ALA A 58 -8.11 2.01 1.83
CA ALA A 58 -7.12 0.93 1.91
C ALA A 58 -7.68 -0.41 1.43
N ILE A 59 -8.88 -0.78 1.89
CA ILE A 59 -9.54 -2.03 1.49
C ILE A 59 -9.86 -2.00 -0.01
N PHE A 60 -10.40 -0.91 -0.51
CA PHE A 60 -10.72 -0.75 -1.92
C PHE A 60 -9.46 -0.84 -2.79
N GLY A 61 -8.35 -0.18 -2.38
CA GLY A 61 -7.05 -0.30 -3.04
C GLY A 61 -6.50 -1.74 -3.04
N MET A 62 -6.74 -2.52 -1.99
CA MET A 62 -6.34 -3.93 -1.98
C MET A 62 -7.06 -4.78 -3.03
N PHE A 63 -8.32 -4.45 -3.37
CA PHE A 63 -9.05 -5.12 -4.44
C PHE A 63 -8.60 -4.71 -5.84
N THR A 64 -8.02 -3.51 -5.99
CA THR A 64 -7.50 -3.06 -7.29
C THR A 64 -6.10 -3.61 -7.59
N ILE A 65 -5.34 -4.07 -6.58
CA ILE A 65 -4.02 -4.71 -6.77
C ILE A 65 -4.08 -5.91 -7.73
N PRO A 66 -4.93 -6.95 -7.54
CA PRO A 66 -5.02 -8.06 -8.48
C PRO A 66 -5.35 -7.63 -9.91
N ALA A 67 -6.25 -6.65 -10.06
CA ALA A 67 -6.59 -6.10 -11.38
C ALA A 67 -5.39 -5.44 -12.04
N ALA A 68 -4.62 -4.64 -11.30
CA ALA A 68 -3.40 -3.99 -11.79
C ALA A 68 -2.29 -5.00 -12.13
N ILE A 69 -2.16 -6.09 -11.37
CA ILE A 69 -1.18 -7.16 -11.63
C ILE A 69 -1.55 -7.93 -12.91
N ILE A 70 -2.80 -8.42 -13.02
CA ILE A 70 -3.25 -9.20 -14.17
C ILE A 70 -3.14 -8.37 -15.44
N THR A 71 -3.65 -7.14 -15.42
CA THR A 71 -3.59 -6.23 -16.58
C THR A 71 -2.16 -5.86 -16.93
N GLY A 72 -1.30 -5.64 -15.92
CA GLY A 72 0.10 -5.30 -16.12
C GLY A 72 0.93 -6.41 -16.75
N TYR A 73 0.55 -7.68 -16.54
CA TYR A 73 1.15 -8.82 -17.23
C TYR A 73 0.74 -8.86 -18.70
N THR A 74 -0.57 -8.71 -18.98
CA THR A 74 -1.09 -8.75 -20.36
C THR A 74 -0.58 -7.61 -21.25
N THR A 75 -0.25 -6.46 -20.66
CA THR A 75 0.34 -5.33 -21.41
C THR A 75 1.87 -5.44 -21.53
N SER A 76 2.52 -6.24 -20.69
CA SER A 76 3.98 -6.42 -20.71
C SER A 76 4.48 -7.48 -21.68
N GLU A 77 3.60 -8.34 -22.22
CA GLU A 77 3.98 -9.36 -23.23
C GLU A 77 4.52 -8.75 -24.54
N SER A 78 4.35 -7.45 -24.77
CA SER A 78 4.95 -6.75 -25.92
C SER A 78 6.36 -6.21 -25.69
N MET A 79 6.94 -6.35 -24.49
CA MET A 79 8.32 -5.92 -24.22
C MET A 79 9.14 -7.06 -23.62
N ASN A 80 10.13 -7.48 -24.40
CA ASN A 80 11.14 -8.53 -24.21
C ASN A 80 12.01 -8.41 -22.93
N SER A 81 11.55 -7.70 -21.88
CA SER A 81 12.26 -7.49 -20.62
C SER A 81 11.98 -8.64 -19.65
N LEU A 82 12.48 -9.82 -20.00
CA LEU A 82 12.54 -10.99 -19.13
C LEU A 82 13.65 -10.85 -18.06
N GLY A 83 13.87 -9.64 -17.54
CA GLY A 83 15.04 -9.26 -16.74
C GLY A 83 14.72 -8.80 -15.32
N ALA A 84 15.72 -8.15 -14.71
CA ALA A 84 15.72 -7.63 -13.35
C ALA A 84 14.49 -6.79 -12.98
N MET A 85 13.96 -6.01 -13.93
CA MET A 85 12.83 -5.12 -13.68
C MET A 85 11.52 -5.87 -13.38
N SER A 86 11.33 -7.06 -13.97
CA SER A 86 10.17 -7.92 -13.66
C SER A 86 10.26 -8.50 -12.25
N VAL A 87 11.45 -8.91 -11.81
CA VAL A 87 11.72 -9.40 -10.45
C VAL A 87 11.40 -8.31 -9.42
N ASN A 88 11.89 -7.08 -9.65
CA ASN A 88 11.60 -5.94 -8.80
C ASN A 88 10.10 -5.62 -8.75
N LYS A 89 9.39 -5.68 -9.89
CA LYS A 89 7.93 -5.46 -9.93
C LYS A 89 7.17 -6.47 -9.08
N MET A 90 7.54 -7.76 -9.11
CA MET A 90 6.91 -8.80 -8.29
C MET A 90 7.18 -8.61 -6.80
N LEU A 91 8.44 -8.30 -6.44
CA LEU A 91 8.83 -8.03 -5.05
C LEU A 91 8.12 -6.81 -4.49
N LEU A 92 8.11 -5.69 -5.21
CA LEU A 92 7.44 -4.47 -4.77
C LEU A 92 5.93 -4.68 -4.65
N SER A 93 5.32 -5.46 -5.55
CA SER A 93 3.90 -5.84 -5.44
C SER A 93 3.63 -6.64 -4.16
N GLY A 94 4.48 -7.63 -3.86
CA GLY A 94 4.37 -8.43 -2.62
C GLY A 94 4.59 -7.60 -1.35
N LEU A 95 5.53 -6.67 -1.39
CA LEU A 95 5.84 -5.78 -0.27
C LEU A 95 4.73 -4.74 -0.04
N CYS A 96 4.13 -4.23 -1.14
CA CYS A 96 2.93 -3.39 -1.11
C CYS A 96 1.77 -4.13 -0.42
N ILE A 97 1.46 -5.36 -0.84
CA ILE A 97 0.43 -6.21 -0.19
C ILE A 97 0.76 -6.41 1.29
N GLY A 98 2.03 -6.64 1.63
CA GLY A 98 2.50 -6.79 3.01
C GLY A 98 2.22 -5.56 3.88
N PHE A 99 2.60 -4.36 3.44
CA PHE A 99 2.36 -3.14 4.21
C PHE A 99 0.88 -2.81 4.35
N TRP A 100 0.11 -2.92 3.27
CA TRP A 100 -1.32 -2.62 3.31
C TRP A 100 -2.12 -3.67 4.11
N SER A 101 -1.75 -4.95 4.03
CA SER A 101 -2.33 -5.98 4.89
C SER A 101 -2.00 -5.75 6.37
N SER A 102 -0.78 -5.32 6.69
CA SER A 102 -0.38 -4.93 8.06
C SER A 102 -1.17 -3.72 8.57
N LEU A 103 -1.35 -2.71 7.73
CA LEU A 103 -2.17 -1.53 8.05
C LEU A 103 -3.61 -1.95 8.37
N ILE A 104 -4.27 -2.71 7.48
CA ILE A 104 -5.64 -3.21 7.67
C ILE A 104 -5.74 -4.09 8.92
N SER A 105 -4.76 -4.97 9.13
CA SER A 105 -4.70 -5.87 10.29
C SER A 105 -4.62 -5.09 11.60
N GLY A 106 -3.71 -4.12 11.70
CA GLY A 106 -3.56 -3.29 12.90
C GLY A 106 -4.82 -2.46 13.19
N ARG A 107 -5.54 -2.02 12.16
CA ARG A 107 -6.84 -1.35 12.30
C ARG A 107 -7.93 -2.26 12.85
N ARG A 108 -8.00 -3.49 12.35
CA ARG A 108 -8.96 -4.50 12.83
C ARG A 108 -8.67 -4.94 14.27
N MET A 109 -7.40 -5.06 14.64
CA MET A 109 -7.00 -5.50 15.99
C MET A 109 -7.22 -4.42 17.05
N CYS A 110 -6.90 -3.16 16.72
CA CYS A 110 -6.83 -2.08 17.69
C CYS A 110 -8.07 -1.15 17.68
N GLY A 111 -8.81 -1.10 16.56
CA GLY A 111 -9.99 -0.23 16.41
C GLY A 111 -9.69 1.24 16.70
N SER A 112 -10.67 1.95 17.27
CA SER A 112 -10.55 3.37 17.66
C SER A 112 -9.47 3.64 18.72
N ARG A 113 -9.09 2.62 19.51
CA ARG A 113 -8.06 2.70 20.56
C ARG A 113 -6.64 2.78 20.01
N LEU A 114 -6.45 2.47 18.73
CA LEU A 114 -5.16 2.66 18.04
C LEU A 114 -4.65 4.10 18.20
N TRP A 115 -5.56 5.07 18.20
CA TRP A 115 -5.26 6.50 18.27
C TRP A 115 -5.04 7.03 19.69
N GLU A 116 -5.30 6.22 20.71
CA GLU A 116 -5.06 6.58 22.10
C GLU A 116 -3.56 6.42 22.45
N HIS A 117 -2.89 5.46 21.81
CA HIS A 117 -1.47 5.19 22.05
C HIS A 117 -0.58 5.79 20.95
N ARG A 118 0.26 6.76 21.32
CA ARG A 118 1.17 7.46 20.38
C ARG A 118 2.08 6.51 19.60
N GLY A 119 2.56 5.43 20.23
CA GLY A 119 3.42 4.44 19.57
C GLY A 119 2.69 3.67 18.47
N LEU A 120 1.45 3.25 18.71
CA LEU A 120 0.63 2.53 17.73
C LEU A 120 0.19 3.45 16.59
N ALA A 121 -0.16 4.70 16.89
CA ALA A 121 -0.47 5.72 15.90
C ALA A 121 0.74 5.99 14.97
N ALA A 122 1.93 6.22 15.55
CA ALA A 122 3.16 6.45 14.80
C ALA A 122 3.54 5.25 13.92
N LEU A 123 3.39 4.03 14.44
CA LEU A 123 3.65 2.80 13.69
C LEU A 123 2.71 2.66 12.48
N GLN A 124 1.42 2.97 12.65
CA GLN A 124 0.45 2.97 11.55
C GLN A 124 0.71 4.07 10.51
N GLY A 125 1.11 5.26 10.96
CA GLY A 125 1.58 6.32 10.06
C GLY A 125 2.83 5.89 9.27
N GLY A 126 3.80 5.25 9.93
CA GLY A 126 5.01 4.72 9.30
C GLY A 126 4.73 3.64 8.27
N ILE A 127 3.84 2.69 8.59
CA ILE A 127 3.39 1.66 7.64
C ILE A 127 2.67 2.30 6.45
N ALA A 128 1.84 3.32 6.67
CA ALA A 128 1.14 4.02 5.59
C ALA A 128 2.11 4.77 4.65
N ILE A 129 3.16 5.39 5.20
CA ILE A 129 4.23 6.03 4.41
C ILE A 129 5.01 4.98 3.62
N ALA A 130 5.46 3.90 4.28
CA ALA A 130 6.22 2.84 3.64
C ALA A 130 5.40 2.16 2.54
N GLY A 131 4.14 1.84 2.82
CA GLY A 131 3.19 1.28 1.86
C GLY A 131 2.97 2.20 0.66
N PHE A 132 2.73 3.50 0.89
CA PHE A 132 2.59 4.45 -0.22
C PHE A 132 3.87 4.64 -1.01
N GLY A 133 5.03 4.70 -0.35
CA GLY A 133 6.32 4.73 -1.02
C GLY A 133 6.49 3.55 -1.99
N THR A 134 6.07 2.35 -1.56
CA THR A 134 6.16 1.17 -2.42
C THR A 134 5.20 1.20 -3.61
N VAL A 135 4.03 1.82 -3.45
CA VAL A 135 3.09 2.09 -4.56
C VAL A 135 3.71 3.06 -5.56
N VAL A 136 4.36 4.13 -5.11
CA VAL A 136 5.07 5.09 -5.98
C VAL A 136 6.20 4.42 -6.74
N LEU A 137 7.04 3.62 -6.06
CA LEU A 137 8.13 2.88 -6.69
C LEU A 137 7.61 1.88 -7.73
N LEU A 138 6.50 1.19 -7.42
CA LEU A 138 5.85 0.24 -8.33
C LEU A 138 5.24 0.95 -9.56
N GLY A 139 4.61 2.11 -9.36
CA GLY A 139 4.09 2.96 -10.43
C GLY A 139 5.20 3.48 -11.35
N SER A 140 6.31 3.91 -10.78
CA SER A 140 7.50 4.35 -11.52
C SER A 140 8.15 3.24 -12.35
N LEU A 141 8.26 2.03 -11.80
CA LEU A 141 8.68 0.84 -12.56
C LEU A 141 7.71 0.53 -13.71
N GLY A 142 6.40 0.67 -13.47
CA GLY A 142 5.38 0.53 -14.49
C GLY A 142 5.52 1.56 -15.61
N GLY A 143 5.82 2.82 -15.26
CA GLY A 143 6.09 3.90 -16.21
C GLY A 143 7.32 3.63 -17.07
N GLN A 144 8.43 3.20 -16.46
CA GLN A 144 9.65 2.84 -17.19
C GLN A 144 9.39 1.67 -18.16
N LEU A 145 8.66 0.64 -17.74
CA LEU A 145 8.30 -0.49 -18.58
C LEU A 145 7.32 -0.14 -19.70
N GLY A 146 6.41 0.82 -19.49
CA GLY A 146 5.36 1.13 -20.46
C GLY A 146 5.70 2.26 -21.44
N ARG A 147 6.46 3.27 -20.98
CA ARG A 147 6.71 4.53 -21.71
C ARG A 147 8.19 4.93 -21.74
N GLY A 148 9.06 4.22 -21.01
CA GLY A 148 10.47 4.58 -20.87
C GLY A 148 10.73 5.76 -19.92
N GLU A 149 9.72 6.27 -19.23
CA GLU A 149 9.81 7.42 -18.32
C GLU A 149 9.41 7.01 -16.89
N SER A 150 10.16 7.49 -15.90
CA SER A 150 9.89 7.21 -14.48
C SER A 150 9.29 8.43 -13.78
N ALA A 151 8.30 8.21 -12.90
CA ALA A 151 7.84 9.28 -12.02
C ALA A 151 8.95 9.75 -11.05
N LEU A 152 9.96 8.91 -10.80
CA LEU A 152 11.12 9.25 -9.98
C LEU A 152 12.15 10.10 -10.71
N ASP A 153 12.08 10.23 -12.04
CA ASP A 153 13.00 11.09 -12.81
C ASP A 153 12.76 12.58 -12.53
N LEU A 154 11.59 12.92 -11.97
CA LEU A 154 11.27 14.26 -11.48
C LEU A 154 12.04 14.61 -10.20
N LEU A 155 12.50 13.63 -9.44
CA LEU A 155 13.28 13.85 -8.23
C LEU A 155 14.75 14.09 -8.59
N PRO A 156 15.48 14.90 -7.79
CA PRO A 156 16.91 15.12 -8.00
C PRO A 156 17.78 13.88 -7.73
N PHE A 157 17.18 12.75 -7.33
CA PHE A 157 17.87 11.50 -7.00
C PHE A 157 17.60 10.44 -8.06
N LYS A 158 18.66 9.87 -8.65
CA LYS A 158 18.55 8.73 -9.56
C LYS A 158 18.38 7.44 -8.77
N PHE A 159 17.17 6.88 -8.80
CA PHE A 159 16.93 5.55 -8.26
C PHE A 159 17.25 4.49 -9.32
N VAL A 160 18.24 3.65 -9.05
CA VAL A 160 18.61 2.54 -9.94
C VAL A 160 17.59 1.42 -9.74
N MET A 161 16.65 1.30 -10.68
CA MET A 161 15.59 0.28 -10.67
C MET A 161 15.90 -0.94 -11.54
N ASP A 162 16.98 -0.84 -12.33
CA ASP A 162 17.37 -1.83 -13.33
C ASP A 162 18.23 -2.97 -12.77
N VAL A 163 18.65 -2.85 -11.51
CA VAL A 163 19.41 -3.88 -10.80
C VAL A 163 18.43 -4.65 -9.91
N ALA A 164 18.27 -5.94 -10.21
CA ALA A 164 17.51 -6.83 -9.34
C ALA A 164 18.41 -7.39 -8.24
N PRO A 165 17.85 -7.68 -7.05
CA PRO A 165 18.51 -8.56 -6.10
C PRO A 165 18.79 -9.91 -6.77
N ALA A 166 19.81 -10.64 -6.32
CA ALA A 166 20.22 -11.95 -6.84
C ALA A 166 19.21 -13.08 -6.54
N ILE A 167 17.92 -12.74 -6.45
CA ILE A 167 16.82 -13.68 -6.36
C ILE A 167 16.23 -13.85 -7.76
N GLY A 168 15.97 -15.09 -8.15
CA GLY A 168 15.31 -15.37 -9.42
C GLY A 168 13.83 -14.96 -9.40
N LEU A 169 13.24 -14.96 -10.60
CA LEU A 169 11.82 -14.64 -10.79
C LEU A 169 10.90 -15.62 -10.03
N GLU A 170 11.29 -16.90 -9.95
CA GLU A 170 10.53 -17.93 -9.23
C GLU A 170 10.40 -17.62 -7.73
N GLN A 171 11.50 -17.18 -7.10
CA GLN A 171 11.49 -16.80 -5.69
C GLN A 171 10.66 -15.53 -5.45
N ALA A 172 10.70 -14.56 -6.38
CA ALA A 172 9.89 -13.35 -6.30
C ALA A 172 8.38 -13.65 -6.44
N ILE A 173 8.00 -14.59 -7.31
CA ILE A 173 6.62 -15.08 -7.41
C ILE A 173 6.23 -15.80 -6.10
N GLY A 174 7.10 -16.63 -5.54
CA GLY A 174 6.87 -17.29 -4.25
C GLY A 174 6.60 -16.30 -3.12
N LEU A 175 7.38 -15.21 -3.04
CA LEU A 175 7.18 -14.14 -2.05
C LEU A 175 5.88 -13.37 -2.28
N LEU A 176 5.51 -13.10 -3.53
CA LEU A 176 4.23 -12.48 -3.87
C LEU A 176 3.05 -13.35 -3.40
N LEU A 177 3.10 -14.66 -3.67
CA LEU A 177 2.09 -15.62 -3.23
C LEU A 177 2.02 -15.69 -1.70
N LEU A 178 3.17 -15.69 -1.03
CA LEU A 178 3.23 -15.64 0.43
C LEU A 178 2.55 -14.37 0.97
N SER A 179 2.80 -13.20 0.38
CA SER A 179 2.11 -11.95 0.75
C SER A 179 0.61 -12.04 0.55
N MET A 180 0.13 -12.68 -0.52
CA MET A 180 -1.30 -12.92 -0.74
C MET A 180 -1.90 -13.85 0.32
N VAL A 181 -1.20 -14.91 0.71
CA VAL A 181 -1.62 -15.80 1.80
C VAL A 181 -1.70 -15.03 3.12
N ILE A 182 -0.68 -14.23 3.45
CA ILE A 182 -0.67 -13.38 4.64
C ILE A 182 -1.86 -12.43 4.62
N PHE A 183 -2.17 -11.80 3.49
CA PHE A 183 -3.34 -10.94 3.36
C PHE A 183 -4.66 -11.69 3.62
N VAL A 184 -4.86 -12.86 3.01
CA VAL A 184 -6.07 -13.66 3.22
C VAL A 184 -6.19 -14.13 4.68
N VAL A 185 -5.08 -14.55 5.28
CA VAL A 185 -4.99 -14.93 6.68
C VAL A 185 -5.33 -13.74 7.58
N SER A 186 -4.73 -12.58 7.34
CA SER A 186 -5.05 -11.32 8.04
C SER A 186 -6.53 -10.95 7.94
N LEU A 187 -7.17 -11.20 6.79
CA LEU A 187 -8.60 -10.95 6.62
C LEU A 187 -9.48 -11.93 7.41
N LYS A 188 -9.08 -13.21 7.54
CA LYS A 188 -9.89 -14.27 8.16
C LYS A 188 -9.61 -14.51 9.65
N LEU A 189 -8.36 -14.45 10.09
CA LEU A 189 -7.98 -14.77 11.47
C LEU A 189 -8.18 -13.61 12.44
N ILE A 190 -8.18 -12.37 11.96
CA ILE A 190 -8.30 -11.17 12.80
C ILE A 190 -9.78 -10.84 13.03
N HIS A 191 -10.48 -11.72 13.73
CA HIS A 191 -11.87 -11.50 14.16
C HIS A 191 -11.99 -11.18 15.65
N ARG A 192 -10.87 -11.18 16.41
CA ARG A 192 -10.87 -10.86 17.84
C ARG A 192 -10.00 -9.63 18.14
N PRO A 193 -10.56 -8.57 18.76
CA PRO A 193 -9.77 -7.45 19.24
C PRO A 193 -8.85 -7.94 20.37
N VAL A 194 -7.54 -7.83 20.16
CA VAL A 194 -6.51 -8.35 21.10
C VAL A 194 -6.36 -7.45 22.34
N ILE A 195 -6.88 -6.22 22.31
CA ILE A 195 -6.69 -5.22 23.38
C ILE A 195 -7.77 -5.32 24.47
N SER A 196 -8.12 -6.51 24.94
CA SER A 196 -8.87 -6.64 26.19
C SER A 196 -7.98 -6.48 27.44
N SER A 197 -6.66 -6.35 27.28
CA SER A 197 -5.69 -6.44 28.39
C SER A 197 -4.70 -5.27 28.54
N LEU A 198 -4.70 -4.23 27.68
CA LEU A 198 -3.79 -3.08 27.88
C LEU A 198 -4.40 -2.05 28.86
N PRO A 199 -3.67 -1.68 29.93
CA PRO A 199 -4.08 -0.60 30.82
C PRO A 199 -4.13 0.72 30.06
N LYS A 200 -5.14 1.55 30.34
CA LYS A 200 -5.23 2.91 29.83
C LYS A 200 -4.01 3.68 30.32
N GLN A 201 -3.21 4.21 29.38
CA GLN A 201 -2.14 5.17 29.67
C GLN A 201 -2.63 6.57 29.34
#